data_AF-A0A2L2Z1Y6-F1
#
_entry.id   AF-A0A2L2Z1Y6-F1
#
_cell.length_a   1.000
_cell.length_b   1.000
_cell.length_c   1.000
_cell.angle_alpha   90.00
_cell.angle_beta   90.00
_cell.angle_gamma   90.00
#
_symmetry.space_group_name_H-M   'P 1'
#
loop_
_entity.id
_entity.type
_entity.pdbx_description
1 polymer ?
#
loop_
_entity_poly.entity_id
_entity_poly.type
_entity_poly.pdbx_seq_one_letter_code
_entity_poly.pdbx_strand_id
1 'polypeptide(L)'
;NGEFAFLAVDLLTTDNGNRFSWFKENDTRNKEAREMFESLMLVSVRVPVSEDYDNFVRDIQETAGKEFSTILAKDAINPIIGSFYDCVLLYGYSLNKTLFENADPYNGTLISRQIWNSTFR
;
A
#
# COMPACT_ATOMS: atom_id res chain seq x y z
N ASN A 1 -8.28 32.65 -14.64
CA ASN A 1 -7.14 31.72 -14.83
C ASN A 1 -7.63 30.31 -14.52
N GLY A 2 -7.87 29.49 -15.55
CA GLY A 2 -8.50 28.17 -15.40
C GLY A 2 -8.69 27.41 -16.72
N GLU A 3 -7.78 27.54 -17.69
CA GLU A 3 -7.91 26.85 -18.99
C GLU A 3 -7.45 25.38 -18.94
N PHE A 4 -6.57 25.01 -18.01
CA PHE A 4 -6.02 23.66 -17.92
C PHE A 4 -5.94 23.18 -16.47
N ALA A 5 -6.19 21.90 -16.26
CA ALA A 5 -5.93 21.18 -15.02
C ALA A 5 -4.88 20.10 -15.31
N PHE A 6 -3.80 20.08 -14.52
CA PHE A 6 -2.75 19.09 -14.65
C PHE A 6 -2.96 18.01 -13.60
N LEU A 7 -3.04 16.75 -14.03
CA LEU A 7 -3.20 15.59 -13.15
C LEU A 7 -2.07 14.59 -13.40
N ALA A 8 -1.54 14.04 -12.32
CA ALA A 8 -0.63 12.90 -12.35
C ALA A 8 -1.13 11.80 -11.41
N VAL A 9 -0.74 10.56 -11.67
CA VAL A 9 -1.14 9.38 -10.90
C VAL A 9 0.11 8.66 -10.40
N ASP A 10 0.23 8.51 -9.08
CA ASP A 10 1.35 7.85 -8.40
C ASP A 10 0.81 6.80 -7.42
N LEU A 11 0.64 5.57 -7.90
CA LEU A 11 0.01 4.49 -7.14
C LEU A 11 1.03 3.60 -6.40
N LEU A 12 2.27 3.56 -6.86
CA LEU A 12 3.30 2.62 -6.45
C LEU A 12 4.62 3.35 -6.22
N THR A 13 4.71 4.08 -5.11
CA THR A 13 6.00 4.62 -4.68
C THR A 13 6.88 3.46 -4.23
N THR A 14 7.94 3.19 -4.99
CA THR A 14 9.04 2.33 -4.57
C THR A 14 10.25 3.21 -4.27
N ASP A 15 11.14 2.74 -3.37
CA ASP A 15 12.36 3.45 -2.98
C ASP A 15 13.29 3.81 -4.16
N ASN A 16 13.05 3.27 -5.36
CA ASN A 16 13.89 3.39 -6.54
C ASN A 16 13.66 4.69 -7.36
N GLY A 17 13.32 5.80 -6.71
CA GLY A 17 13.42 7.13 -7.32
C GLY A 17 12.25 7.59 -8.19
N ASN A 18 11.09 6.92 -8.08
CA ASN A 18 9.88 7.30 -8.82
C ASN A 18 8.84 8.04 -7.96
N ARG A 19 9.29 8.79 -6.94
CA ARG A 19 8.42 9.73 -6.23
C ARG A 19 8.27 10.98 -7.09
N PHE A 20 7.04 11.40 -7.36
CA PHE A 20 6.80 12.72 -7.95
C PHE A 20 7.36 13.81 -7.02
N SER A 21 8.53 14.34 -7.40
CA SER A 21 9.23 15.39 -6.68
C SER A 21 9.60 16.49 -7.65
N TRP A 22 9.33 17.74 -7.27
CA TRP A 22 9.84 18.91 -7.99
C TRP A 22 11.34 19.10 -7.77
N PHE A 23 11.90 18.51 -6.72
CA PHE A 23 13.30 18.64 -6.35
C PHE A 23 14.13 17.48 -6.91
N LYS A 24 15.22 17.85 -7.60
CA LYS A 24 16.30 16.96 -7.99
C LYS A 24 17.64 17.59 -7.61
N GLU A 25 18.49 16.82 -6.94
CA GLU A 25 19.81 17.29 -6.54
C GLU A 25 20.62 17.75 -7.78
N ASN A 26 21.30 18.90 -7.66
CA ASN A 26 22.09 19.53 -8.71
C ASN A 26 21.32 19.97 -9.99
N ASP A 27 19.97 20.00 -9.98
CA ASP A 27 19.18 20.56 -11.07
C ASP A 27 18.92 22.06 -10.88
N THR A 28 19.36 22.88 -11.83
CA THR A 28 19.19 24.34 -11.79
C THR A 28 17.74 24.79 -11.99
N ARG A 29 16.86 23.88 -12.45
CA ARG A 29 15.44 24.16 -12.74
C ARG A 29 14.49 23.84 -11.59
N ASN A 30 15.01 23.44 -10.42
CA ASN A 30 14.17 23.13 -9.25
C ASN A 30 13.17 24.26 -8.91
N LYS A 31 13.55 25.52 -9.13
CA LYS A 31 12.65 26.66 -8.90
C LYS A 31 11.48 26.67 -9.88
N GLU A 32 11.74 26.48 -11.17
CA GLU A 32 10.72 26.40 -12.21
C GLU A 32 9.82 25.16 -12.03
N ALA A 33 10.43 24.01 -11.70
CA ALA A 33 9.70 22.79 -11.38
C ALA A 33 8.75 23.00 -10.20
N ARG A 34 9.18 23.71 -9.16
CA ARG A 34 8.32 24.04 -8.02
C ARG A 34 7.12 24.88 -8.43
N GLU A 35 7.32 25.92 -9.26
CA GLU A 35 6.24 26.77 -9.78
C GLU A 35 5.23 25.94 -10.61
N MET A 36 5.72 25.02 -11.46
CA MET A 36 4.85 24.13 -12.22
C MET A 36 4.04 23.17 -11.32
N PHE A 37 4.66 22.65 -10.26
CA PHE A 37 4.01 21.74 -9.31
C PHE A 37 2.86 22.40 -8.53
N GLU A 38 2.80 23.73 -8.42
CA GLU A 38 1.65 24.44 -7.81
C GLU A 38 0.35 24.22 -8.60
N SER A 39 0.45 23.91 -9.89
CA SER A 39 -0.70 23.62 -10.75
C SER A 39 -1.02 22.13 -10.91
N LEU A 40 -0.17 21.24 -10.36
CA LEU A 40 -0.26 19.80 -10.51
C LEU A 40 -1.08 19.18 -9.36
N MET A 41 -2.11 18.42 -9.71
CA MET A 41 -2.83 17.55 -8.77
C MET A 41 -2.31 16.12 -8.87
N LEU A 42 -1.79 15.58 -7.77
CA LEU A 42 -1.31 14.21 -7.68
C LEU A 42 -2.37 13.30 -7.05
N VAL A 43 -2.75 12.24 -7.76
CA VAL A 43 -3.61 11.18 -7.25
C VAL A 43 -2.73 10.03 -6.79
N SER A 44 -2.75 9.73 -5.50
CA SER A 44 -1.95 8.65 -4.90
C SER A 44 -2.77 7.72 -4.01
N VAL A 45 -2.22 6.54 -3.74
CA VAL A 45 -2.80 5.62 -2.76
C VAL A 45 -2.63 6.22 -1.37
N ARG A 46 -3.73 6.28 -0.62
CA ARG A 46 -3.69 6.73 0.77
C ARG A 46 -2.97 5.68 1.62
N VAL A 47 -1.82 6.06 2.17
CA VAL A 47 -1.13 5.25 3.18
C VAL A 47 -1.93 5.32 4.49
N PRO A 48 -2.23 4.17 5.13
CA PRO A 48 -2.86 4.17 6.45
C PRO A 48 -2.00 4.88 7.49
N VAL A 49 -2.64 5.57 8.44
CA VAL A 49 -1.98 6.33 9.53
C VAL A 49 -2.48 5.88 10.90
N SER A 50 -3.00 4.65 10.99
CA SER A 50 -3.44 4.07 12.27
C SER A 50 -2.26 3.49 13.04
N GLU A 51 -2.41 3.42 14.37
CA GLU A 51 -1.44 2.78 15.26
C GLU A 51 -1.20 1.30 14.88
N ASP A 52 -2.25 0.58 14.49
CA ASP A 52 -2.14 -0.81 14.02
C ASP A 52 -1.24 -0.93 12.79
N TYR A 53 -1.31 0.03 11.87
CA TYR A 53 -0.45 0.03 10.68
C TYR A 53 1.00 0.35 11.03
N ASP A 54 1.24 1.28 11.96
CA ASP A 54 2.59 1.57 12.46
C ASP A 54 3.20 0.36 13.18
N ASN A 55 2.40 -0.39 13.96
CA ASN A 55 2.84 -1.63 14.59
C ASN A 55 3.17 -2.70 13.54
N PHE A 56 2.30 -2.90 12.54
CA PHE A 56 2.56 -3.80 11.41
C PHE A 56 3.87 -3.48 10.68
N VAL A 57 4.12 -2.20 10.41
CA VAL A 57 5.36 -1.73 9.78
C VAL A 57 6.58 -2.09 10.63
N ARG A 58 6.52 -1.85 11.95
CA ARG A 58 7.60 -2.19 12.88
C ARG A 58 7.86 -3.70 12.89
N ASP A 59 6.82 -4.51 12.95
CA ASP A 59 6.94 -5.97 12.97
C ASP A 59 7.63 -6.49 11.70
N ILE A 60 7.26 -5.97 10.52
CA ILE A 60 7.93 -6.28 9.26
C ILE A 60 9.41 -5.92 9.30
N GLN A 61 9.76 -4.72 9.77
CA GLN A 61 11.15 -4.28 9.85
C GLN A 61 11.97 -5.17 10.79
N GLU A 62 11.40 -5.54 11.93
CA GLU A 62 12.05 -6.44 12.89
C GLU A 62 12.25 -7.85 12.31
N THR A 63 11.23 -8.43 11.68
CA THR A 63 11.34 -9.75 11.04
C THR A 63 12.34 -9.72 9.89
N ALA A 64 12.32 -8.68 9.04
CA ALA A 64 13.29 -8.51 7.97
C ALA A 64 14.74 -8.46 8.48
N GLY A 65 14.97 -7.74 9.58
CA GLY A 65 16.28 -7.65 10.22
C GLY A 65 16.74 -8.98 10.83
N LYS A 66 15.85 -9.67 11.55
CA LYS A 66 16.17 -10.91 12.28
C LYS A 66 16.33 -12.12 11.34
N GLU A 67 15.41 -12.31 10.41
CA GLU A 67 15.31 -13.53 9.59
C GLU A 67 16.05 -13.41 8.24
N PHE A 68 16.13 -12.20 7.69
CA PHE A 68 16.66 -11.97 6.34
C PHE A 68 17.87 -11.03 6.30
N SER A 69 18.39 -10.61 7.46
CA SER A 69 19.50 -9.63 7.58
C SER A 69 19.30 -8.38 6.71
N THR A 70 18.04 -7.96 6.54
CA THR A 70 17.65 -6.87 5.63
C THR A 70 17.12 -5.68 6.42
N ILE A 71 17.58 -4.48 6.07
CA ILE A 71 17.09 -3.22 6.64
C ILE A 71 16.09 -2.61 5.66
N LEU A 72 14.82 -2.57 6.05
CA LEU A 72 13.75 -1.94 5.27
C LEU A 72 13.52 -0.50 5.76
N ALA A 73 13.56 0.46 4.85
CA ALA A 73 13.11 1.82 5.15
C ALA A 73 11.60 1.82 5.42
N LYS A 74 11.11 2.75 6.25
CA LYS A 74 9.67 2.89 6.51
C LYS A 74 8.90 3.12 5.20
N ASP A 75 9.46 3.96 4.34
CA ASP A 75 8.89 4.34 3.04
C ASP A 75 8.91 3.19 2.01
N ALA A 76 9.67 2.12 2.25
CA ALA A 76 9.68 0.92 1.43
C ALA A 76 8.40 0.09 1.60
N ILE A 77 7.71 0.23 2.74
CA ILE A 77 6.50 -0.53 3.06
C ILE A 77 5.30 0.19 2.45
N ASN A 78 4.98 -0.17 1.21
CA ASN A 78 3.85 0.40 0.51
C ASN A 78 2.50 -0.23 0.95
N PRO A 79 1.36 0.41 0.66
CA PRO A 79 0.03 -0.14 0.98
C PRO A 79 -0.27 -1.50 0.35
N ILE A 80 0.42 -1.88 -0.74
CA ILE A 80 0.26 -3.20 -1.35
C ILE A 80 0.80 -4.32 -0.44
N ILE A 81 1.92 -4.09 0.24
CA ILE A 81 2.46 -5.05 1.22
C ILE A 81 1.45 -5.26 2.35
N GLY A 82 0.84 -4.18 2.85
CA GLY A 82 -0.27 -4.26 3.81
C GLY A 82 -1.46 -5.06 3.25
N SER A 83 -1.79 -4.84 1.98
CA SER A 83 -2.90 -5.56 1.33
C SER A 83 -2.65 -7.08 1.24
N PHE A 84 -1.40 -7.53 1.07
CA PHE A 84 -1.10 -8.97 1.11
C PHE A 84 -1.30 -9.58 2.49
N TYR A 85 -0.93 -8.84 3.55
CA TYR A 85 -1.21 -9.25 4.93
C TYR A 85 -2.73 -9.35 5.16
N ASP A 86 -3.48 -8.34 4.74
CA ASP A 86 -4.94 -8.32 4.81
C ASP A 86 -5.58 -9.48 4.04
N CYS A 87 -5.03 -9.86 2.87
CA CYS A 87 -5.51 -11.01 2.09
C CYS A 87 -5.39 -12.32 2.87
N VAL A 88 -4.30 -12.53 3.61
CA VAL A 88 -4.11 -13.74 4.42
C VAL A 88 -5.10 -13.78 5.59
N LEU A 89 -5.31 -12.65 6.26
CA LEU A 89 -6.32 -12.53 7.32
C LEU A 89 -7.73 -12.79 6.79
N LEU A 90 -8.08 -12.18 5.66
CA LEU A 90 -9.37 -12.34 4.99
C LEU A 90 -9.62 -13.79 4.54
N TYR A 91 -8.58 -14.46 4.05
CA TYR A 91 -8.64 -15.88 3.75
C TYR A 91 -8.89 -16.71 5.01
N GLY A 92 -8.14 -16.47 6.10
CA GLY A 92 -8.34 -17.16 7.38
C GLY A 92 -9.74 -16.96 7.95
N TYR A 93 -10.27 -15.74 7.89
CA TYR A 93 -11.64 -15.40 8.29
C TYR A 93 -12.67 -16.20 7.46
N SER A 94 -12.52 -16.20 6.14
CA SER A 94 -13.44 -16.90 5.23
C SER A 94 -13.37 -18.43 5.38
N LEU A 95 -12.17 -18.97 5.59
CA LEU A 95 -11.98 -20.38 5.88
C LEU A 95 -12.64 -20.79 7.20
N ASN A 96 -12.50 -19.98 8.25
CA ASN A 96 -13.15 -20.22 9.54
C ASN A 96 -14.68 -20.25 9.39
N LYS A 97 -15.24 -19.31 8.63
CA LYS A 97 -16.67 -19.29 8.29
C LYS A 97 -17.10 -20.54 7.52
N THR A 98 -16.33 -20.96 6.51
CA THR A 98 -16.59 -22.20 5.75
C THR A 98 -16.66 -23.42 6.67
N LEU A 99 -15.73 -23.53 7.63
CA LEU A 99 -15.72 -24.61 8.61
C LEU A 99 -16.93 -24.53 9.56
N PHE A 100 -17.30 -23.34 10.02
CA PHE A 100 -18.47 -23.13 10.88
C PHE A 100 -19.78 -23.54 10.20
N GLU A 101 -19.90 -23.30 8.90
CA GLU A 101 -21.04 -23.70 8.06
C GLU A 101 -21.03 -25.21 7.73
N ASN A 102 -20.08 -25.99 8.27
CA ASN A 102 -19.85 -27.41 7.96
C ASN A 102 -19.67 -27.67 6.44
N ALA A 103 -19.13 -26.68 5.73
CA ALA A 103 -18.82 -26.81 4.31
C ALA A 103 -17.38 -27.31 4.10
N ASP A 104 -17.11 -27.76 2.87
CA ASP A 104 -15.80 -28.31 2.51
C ASP A 104 -14.72 -27.21 2.49
N PRO A 105 -13.69 -27.27 3.36
CA PRO A 105 -12.60 -26.28 3.38
C PRO A 105 -11.68 -26.37 2.16
N TYR A 106 -11.77 -27.43 1.35
CA TYR A 106 -11.04 -27.55 0.09
C TYR A 106 -11.80 -26.97 -1.11
N ASN A 107 -13.05 -26.55 -0.90
CA ASN A 107 -13.84 -25.88 -1.93
C ASN A 107 -13.42 -24.41 -2.08
N GLY A 108 -12.32 -24.18 -2.81
CA GLY A 108 -11.79 -22.83 -3.04
C GLY A 108 -12.78 -21.89 -3.74
N THR A 109 -13.73 -22.39 -4.52
CA THR A 109 -14.77 -21.55 -5.14
C THR A 109 -15.74 -21.01 -4.09
N LEU A 110 -16.12 -21.84 -3.12
CA LEU A 110 -16.97 -21.42 -2.01
C LEU A 110 -16.25 -20.37 -1.15
N ILE A 111 -15.00 -20.64 -0.77
CA ILE A 111 -14.21 -19.70 0.04
C ILE A 111 -14.05 -18.37 -0.72
N SER A 112 -13.73 -18.41 -2.02
CA SER A 112 -13.60 -17.19 -2.84
C SER A 112 -14.91 -16.37 -2.89
N ARG A 113 -16.07 -17.03 -2.94
CA ARG A 113 -17.37 -16.34 -2.88
C ARG A 113 -17.65 -15.73 -1.51
N GLN A 114 -17.16 -16.34 -0.43
CA GLN A 114 -17.30 -15.79 0.91
C GLN A 114 -16.38 -14.59 1.15
N ILE A 115 -15.22 -14.55 0.49
CA ILE A 115 -14.35 -13.37 0.44
C ILE A 115 -15.08 -12.20 -0.24
N TRP A 116 -15.79 -12.47 -1.34
CA TRP A 116 -16.55 -11.42 -2.03
C TRP A 116 -17.69 -10.87 -1.16
N ASN A 117 -17.83 -9.54 -1.15
CA ASN A 117 -18.84 -8.82 -0.36
C ASN A 117 -18.74 -9.06 1.17
N SER A 118 -17.52 -9.29 1.67
CA SER A 118 -17.24 -9.39 3.11
C SER A 118 -16.53 -8.14 3.62
N THR A 119 -16.67 -7.89 4.92
CA THR A 119 -15.88 -6.90 5.65
C THR A 119 -15.40 -7.59 6.91
N PHE A 120 -14.10 -7.58 7.15
CA PHE A 120 -13.50 -8.07 8.38
C PHE A 120 -12.85 -6.89 9.11
N ARG A 121 -12.77 -7.00 10.43
CA ARG A 121 -12.12 -6.05 11.32
C ARG A 121 -11.16 -6.80 12.20
#